data_AF-A0A954B9W1-F1
#
_entry.id   AF-A0A954B9W1-F1
#
_cell.length_a   1.000
_cell.length_b   1.000
_cell.length_c   1.000
_cell.angle_alpha   90.00
_cell.angle_beta   90.00
_cell.angle_gamma   90.00
#
_symmetry.space_group_name_H-M   'P 1'
#
loop_
_entity.id
_entity.type
_entity.pdbx_description
1 polymer ?
#
loop_
_entity_poly.entity_id
_entity_poly.type
_entity_poly.pdbx_seq_one_letter_code
_entity_poly.pdbx_strand_id
1 'polypeptide(L)' 'VIGHRGAVEGYRSYILFDPEQDTGVVILWNSSSRRPNGIGFEVMDMVYNLPPQDWMEIDTPATGG' A
#
# COMPACT_ATOMS: atom_id res chain seq x y z
N VAL A 1 5.66 -11.99 1.56
CA VAL A 1 4.67 -11.28 0.71
C VAL A 1 5.03 -11.33 -0.77
N ILE A 2 4.02 -11.42 -1.63
CA ILE A 2 4.09 -11.35 -3.09
C ILE A 2 3.19 -10.20 -3.54
N GLY A 3 3.61 -9.39 -4.52
CA GLY A 3 2.79 -8.27 -4.97
C GLY A 3 3.10 -7.76 -6.37
N HIS A 4 2.15 -7.01 -6.92
CA HIS A 4 2.25 -6.38 -8.23
C HIS A 4 1.56 -5.01 -8.23
N ARG A 5 2.13 -4.05 -8.97
CA ARG A 5 1.59 -2.70 -9.12
C ARG A 5 1.24 -2.44 -10.58
N GLY A 6 0.04 -1.95 -10.83
CA GLY A 6 -0.43 -1.51 -12.14
C GLY A 6 -0.62 -0.01 -12.19
N ALA A 7 -0.41 0.59 -13.35
CA ALA A 7 -0.67 2.00 -13.58
C ALA A 7 -1.13 2.24 -15.02
N VAL A 8 -2.16 3.06 -15.16
CA VAL A 8 -2.55 3.73 -16.41
C VAL A 8 -2.71 5.22 -16.12
N GLU A 9 -2.95 6.03 -17.13
CA GLU A 9 -3.14 7.47 -16.92
C GLU A 9 -4.31 7.74 -15.97
N GLY A 10 -4.05 8.45 -14.87
CA GLY A 10 -5.04 8.78 -13.85
C GLY A 10 -5.44 7.65 -12.90
N TYR A 11 -4.97 6.41 -13.09
CA TYR A 11 -5.35 5.28 -12.23
C TYR A 11 -4.16 4.38 -11.87
N ARG A 12 -4.21 3.84 -10.66
CA ARG A 12 -3.22 2.88 -10.16
C ARG A 12 -3.88 1.73 -9.41
N SER A 13 -3.17 0.62 -9.38
CA SER A 13 -3.52 -0.58 -8.63
C SER A 13 -2.31 -1.13 -7.88
N TYR A 14 -2.57 -1.75 -6.74
CA TYR A 14 -1.59 -2.51 -5.98
C TYR A 14 -2.25 -3.75 -5.39
N ILE A 15 -1.68 -4.92 -5.64
CA ILE A 15 -2.01 -6.17 -4.97
C ILE A 15 -0.82 -6.63 -4.14
N LEU A 16 -1.09 -7.08 -2.92
CA LEU A 16 -0.12 -7.66 -2.01
C LEU A 16 -0.78 -8.82 -1.24
N PHE A 17 -0.12 -9.97 -1.16
CA PHE A 17 -0.63 -11.11 -0.40
C PHE A 17 0.49 -11.94 0.21
N ASP A 18 0.18 -12.65 1.27
CA ASP A 18 1.04 -13.64 1.92
C ASP A 18 0.32 -14.99 1.94
N PRO A 19 0.78 -15.97 1.12
CA PRO A 19 0.23 -17.32 1.13
C PRO A 19 0.37 -18.02 2.48
N GLU A 20 1.41 -17.73 3.27
CA GLU A 20 1.65 -18.40 4.56
C GLU A 20 0.66 -17.94 5.63
N GLN A 21 0.10 -16.73 5.49
CA GLN A 21 -0.91 -16.16 6.38
C GLN A 21 -2.33 -16.22 5.80
N ASP A 22 -2.53 -16.83 4.62
CA ASP A 22 -3.80 -16.84 3.88
C ASP A 22 -4.48 -15.46 3.82
N THR A 23 -3.67 -14.41 3.58
CA THR A 23 -4.15 -13.03 3.64
C THR A 23 -3.65 -12.21 2.46
N GLY A 24 -4.48 -11.26 1.99
CA GLY A 24 -4.09 -10.32 0.95
C GLY A 24 -4.93 -9.04 0.96
N VAL A 25 -4.42 -8.03 0.26
CA VAL A 25 -5.05 -6.72 0.09
C VAL A 25 -4.93 -6.28 -1.37
N VAL A 26 -6.01 -5.66 -1.88
CA VAL A 26 -6.07 -5.04 -3.19
C VAL A 26 -6.48 -3.58 -3.02
N ILE A 27 -5.69 -2.68 -3.57
CA ILE A 27 -5.88 -1.23 -3.47
C ILE A 27 -5.97 -0.68 -4.88
N LEU A 28 -7.04 0.09 -5.15
CA LEU A 28 -7.29 0.77 -6.41
C LEU A 28 -7.55 2.24 -6.14
N TRP A 29 -6.96 3.13 -6.93
CA TRP A 29 -7.24 4.56 -6.79
C TRP A 29 -7.13 5.31 -8.11
N ASN A 30 -7.91 6.40 -8.20
CA ASN A 30 -8.08 7.27 -9.36
C ASN A 30 -7.17 8.51 -9.28
N SER A 31 -5.89 8.29 -8.98
CA SER A 31 -4.88 9.35 -9.01
C SER A 31 -3.52 8.77 -9.39
N SER A 32 -2.66 9.62 -9.97
CA SER A 32 -1.26 9.29 -10.24
C SER A 32 -0.38 9.30 -8.98
N SER A 33 -0.91 9.70 -7.83
CA SER A 33 -0.22 9.67 -6.53
C SER A 33 0.31 8.27 -6.19
N ARG A 34 1.52 8.19 -5.61
CA ARG A 34 2.09 6.92 -5.11
C ARG A 34 1.79 6.66 -3.63
N ARG A 35 1.24 7.65 -2.91
CA ARG A 35 0.98 7.55 -1.46
C ARG A 35 0.08 6.37 -1.05
N PRO A 36 -1.01 6.04 -1.79
CA PRO A 36 -1.87 4.91 -1.41
C PRO A 36 -1.19 3.53 -1.41
N ASN A 37 0.05 3.41 -1.92
CA ASN A 37 0.83 2.18 -1.72
C ASN A 37 1.05 1.87 -0.23
N GLY A 38 1.11 2.89 0.64
CA GLY A 38 1.30 2.74 2.08
C GLY A 38 0.20 1.91 2.76
N ILE A 39 -1.03 1.99 2.25
CA ILE A 39 -2.17 1.20 2.76
C ILE A 39 -1.84 -0.30 2.74
N GLY A 40 -1.13 -0.77 1.72
CA GLY A 40 -0.78 -2.19 1.60
C GLY A 40 0.19 -2.63 2.69
N PHE A 41 1.11 -1.75 3.09
CA PHE A 41 2.06 -2.02 4.16
C PHE A 41 1.40 -1.95 5.54
N GLU A 42 0.54 -0.96 5.78
CA GLU A 42 -0.23 -0.88 7.03
C GLU A 42 -1.09 -2.12 7.25
N VAL A 43 -1.74 -2.62 6.19
CA VAL A 43 -2.53 -3.87 6.28
C VAL A 43 -1.62 -5.05 6.60
N MET A 44 -0.44 -5.17 5.99
CA MET A 44 0.47 -6.27 6.32
C MET A 44 1.02 -6.17 7.74
N ASP A 45 1.33 -4.97 8.23
CA ASP A 45 1.73 -4.77 9.62
C ASP A 45 0.64 -5.22 10.59
N MET A 46 -0.63 -4.95 10.28
CA MET A 46 -1.76 -5.45 11.07
C MET A 46 -1.86 -6.99 11.04
N VAL A 47 -1.67 -7.61 9.86
CA VAL A 47 -1.68 -9.08 9.71
C VAL A 47 -0.58 -9.74 10.52
N TYR A 48 0.62 -9.15 10.52
CA TYR A 48 1.77 -9.64 11.28
C TYR A 48 1.79 -9.18 12.74
N ASN A 49 0.78 -8.43 13.19
CA ASN A 49 0.69 -7.86 14.53
C ASN A 49 1.96 -7.07 14.92
N LEU A 50 2.47 -6.28 13.96
CA LEU A 50 3.60 -5.38 14.13
C LEU A 50 3.15 -4.04 14.74
N PRO A 51 4.07 -3.28 15.35
CA PRO A 51 3.78 -1.92 15.79
C PRO A 51 3.29 -1.05 14.63
N PRO A 52 2.27 -0.20 14.83
CA PRO A 52 1.77 0.69 13.79
C PRO A 52 2.87 1.62 13.26
N GLN A 53 2.97 1.74 11.94
CA GLN A 53 3.85 2.66 11.23
C GLN A 53 3.01 3.53 10.29
N ASP A 54 3.24 4.85 10.29
CA ASP A 54 2.59 5.77 9.35
C ASP A 54 3.28 5.66 7.98
N TRP A 55 2.79 4.74 7.14
CA TRP A 55 3.35 4.51 5.80
C TRP A 55 2.87 5.53 4.77
N MET A 56 1.74 6.20 5.03
CA MET A 56 1.16 7.16 4.10
C MET A 56 1.66 8.59 4.32
N GLU A 57 2.11 8.92 5.53
CA GLU A 57 2.65 10.21 5.92
C GLU A 57 1.74 11.37 5.46
N ILE A 58 0.43 11.22 5.66
CA ILE A 58 -0.59 12.13 5.08
C ILE A 58 -0.41 13.55 5.61
N ASP A 59 -0.07 13.67 6.88
CA ASP A 59 0.12 14.93 7.58
C ASP A 59 1.52 15.53 7.39
N THR A 60 2.44 14.75 6.82
CA THR A 60 3.79 15.21 6.52
C THR A 60 3.82 15.84 5.12
N PRO A 61 4.35 17.07 4.98
CA PRO A 61 4.60 17.65 3.67
C PRO A 61 5.41 16.68 2.81
N ALA A 62 5.05 16.52 1.54
CA ALA A 62 5.82 15.67 0.64
C ALA A 62 7.27 16.16 0.61
N THR A 63 8.18 15.41 1.25
CA THR A 63 9.61 15.65 1.05
C THR A 63 9.88 15.23 -0.39
N GLY A 64 10.09 16.22 -1.26
CA GLY A 64 10.24 15.98 -2.70
C GLY A 64 11.26 14.89 -2.98
N GLY A 65 10.83 13.84 -3.67
CA GLY A 65 11.64 12.76 -4.21
C GLY A 65 11.41 12.63 -5.70
#